data_AF-A0AAU8J7L1-F1
#
_entry.id   AF-A0AAU8J7L1-F1
#
_cell.length_a   1.000
_cell.length_b   1.000
_cell.length_c   1.000
_cell.angle_alpha   90.00
_cell.angle_beta   90.00
_cell.angle_gamma   90.00
#
_symmetry.space_group_name_H-M   'P 1'
#
loop_
_entity.id
_entity.type
_entity.pdbx_description
1 polymer ?
#
loop_
_entity_poly.entity_id
_entity_poly.type
_entity_poly.pdbx_seq_one_letter_code
_entity_poly.pdbx_strand_id
1 'polypeptide(L)'
;MNAYQLSLFGEPTPINHQQSRKSAPRQQTHIIQCSTEQAAILMEISKSTLYSARKQGKTYQNNGWTAQSNGKNSWILTHHCS
;
A
#
# COMPACT_ATOMS: atom_id res chain seq x y z
N MET A 1 22.82 1.36 32.47
CA MET A 1 22.81 2.84 32.49
C MET A 1 21.36 3.26 32.26
N ASN A 2 20.67 3.70 33.31
CA ASN A 2 19.24 4.00 33.28
C ASN A 2 19.02 5.47 32.87
N ALA A 3 18.19 5.70 31.86
CA ALA A 3 17.74 7.03 31.47
C ALA A 3 16.50 7.40 32.30
N TYR A 4 16.62 8.43 33.14
CA TYR A 4 15.49 9.05 33.83
C TYR A 4 15.12 10.35 33.10
N GLN A 5 13.87 10.46 32.66
CA GLN A 5 13.33 11.69 32.08
C GLN A 5 12.73 12.54 33.21
N LEU A 6 13.32 13.72 33.45
CA LEU A 6 12.83 14.71 34.41
C LEU A 6 11.65 15.48 33.78
N SER A 7 10.41 15.17 34.18
CA SER A 7 9.23 15.96 33.82
C SER A 7 9.11 17.17 34.75
N LEU A 8 9.35 18.36 34.20
CA LEU A 8 9.13 19.65 34.83
C LEU A 8 7.68 20.07 34.54
N PHE A 9 6.81 19.99 35.56
CA PHE A 9 5.39 20.40 35.60
C PHE A 9 4.33 19.43 35.04
N GLY A 10 3.40 19.03 35.92
CA GLY A 10 2.04 18.56 35.58
C GLY A 10 1.78 17.06 35.81
N GLU A 11 0.98 16.76 36.85
CA GLU A 11 0.30 15.52 37.27
C GLU A 11 0.61 14.17 36.55
N PRO A 12 0.87 13.07 37.31
CA PRO A 12 1.19 11.76 36.75
C PRO A 12 -0.07 11.09 36.19
N THR A 13 -0.24 11.18 34.87
CA THR A 13 -1.16 10.28 34.16
C THR A 13 -0.52 8.90 34.05
N PRO A 14 -1.18 7.82 34.50
CA PRO A 14 -0.62 6.48 34.40
C PRO A 14 -0.48 6.10 32.93
N ILE A 15 0.76 5.87 32.50
CA ILE A 15 1.10 5.31 31.19
C ILE A 15 0.50 3.91 31.16
N ASN A 16 -0.72 3.81 30.61
CA ASN A 16 -1.32 2.53 30.30
C ASN A 16 -0.48 1.91 29.18
N HIS A 17 0.40 0.97 29.57
CA HIS A 17 1.10 0.05 28.68
C HIS A 17 0.08 -0.86 27.97
N GLN A 18 -0.74 -0.30 27.10
CA GLN A 18 -1.60 -1.07 26.23
C GLN A 18 -0.97 -1.19 24.85
N GLN A 19 -0.31 -2.34 24.72
CA GLN A 19 -0.24 -3.14 23.51
C GLN A 19 0.46 -2.46 22.34
N SER A 20 1.76 -2.74 22.30
CA SER A 20 2.54 -3.05 21.10
C SER A 20 1.66 -3.46 19.91
N ARG A 21 1.14 -2.50 19.15
CA ARG A 21 0.86 -2.73 17.74
C ARG A 21 2.24 -2.72 17.11
N LYS A 22 2.82 -3.92 17.00
CA LYS A 22 3.83 -4.23 16.00
C LYS A 22 3.27 -3.74 14.68
N SER A 23 3.54 -2.49 14.31
CA SER A 23 3.48 -2.07 12.93
C SER A 23 4.44 -3.00 12.24
N ALA A 24 3.89 -4.01 11.55
CA ALA A 24 4.63 -4.83 10.62
C ALA A 24 5.58 -3.91 9.83
N PRO A 25 6.80 -4.36 9.49
CA PRO A 25 7.73 -3.54 8.73
C PRO A 25 6.95 -2.91 7.60
N ARG A 26 6.97 -1.57 7.53
CA ARG A 26 6.21 -0.76 6.58
C ARG A 26 6.67 -1.20 5.19
N GLN A 27 6.05 -2.26 4.66
CA GLN A 27 6.27 -2.72 3.30
C GLN A 27 6.02 -1.48 2.47
N GLN A 28 7.06 -1.02 1.77
CA GLN A 28 6.97 0.17 0.94
C GLN A 28 6.08 -0.21 -0.24
N THR A 29 4.78 -0.09 0.00
CA THR A 29 3.77 -0.34 -1.00
C THR A 29 3.74 0.88 -1.91
N HIS A 30 4.36 0.76 -3.08
CA HIS A 30 4.32 1.83 -4.08
C HIS A 30 2.97 1.77 -4.79
N ILE A 31 2.13 2.77 -4.52
CA ILE A 31 0.82 2.92 -5.15
C ILE A 31 0.93 3.98 -6.25
N ILE A 32 0.59 3.61 -7.48
CA ILE A 32 0.67 4.46 -8.67
C ILE A 32 -0.71 4.51 -9.33
N GLN A 33 -1.26 5.71 -9.51
CA GLN A 33 -2.43 5.92 -10.34
C GLN A 33 -2.00 6.24 -11.76
N CYS A 34 -2.46 5.44 -12.73
CA CYS A 34 -2.00 5.56 -14.12
C CYS A 34 -3.10 5.17 -15.12
N SER A 35 -2.84 5.47 -16.40
CA SER A 35 -3.71 5.06 -17.50
C SER A 35 -3.57 3.56 -17.81
N THR A 36 -4.50 3.02 -18.59
CA THR A 36 -4.41 1.60 -19.03
C THR A 36 -3.14 1.31 -19.85
N GLU A 37 -2.65 2.27 -20.61
CA GLU A 37 -1.40 2.14 -21.38
C GLU A 37 -0.18 2.07 -20.48
N GLN A 38 -0.08 2.99 -19.53
CA GLN A 38 1.01 2.99 -18.56
C GLN A 38 0.98 1.73 -17.69
N ALA A 39 -0.21 1.29 -17.28
CA ALA A 39 -0.36 0.07 -16.50
C ALA A 39 0.11 -1.18 -17.26
N ALA A 40 -0.21 -1.27 -18.56
CA ALA A 40 0.24 -2.36 -19.41
C ALA A 40 1.77 -2.40 -19.54
N ILE A 41 2.42 -1.24 -19.66
CA ILE A 41 3.88 -1.12 -19.72
C ILE A 41 4.51 -1.52 -18.38
N LEU A 42 4.04 -0.98 -17.26
CA LEU A 42 4.60 -1.24 -15.93
C LEU A 42 4.47 -2.71 -15.50
N MET A 43 3.39 -3.37 -15.90
CA MET A 43 3.15 -4.78 -15.57
C MET A 43 3.64 -5.75 -16.64
N GLU A 44 4.19 -5.25 -17.75
CA GLU A 44 4.64 -6.03 -18.91
C GLU A 44 3.54 -6.97 -19.48
N ILE A 45 2.31 -6.47 -19.55
CA ILE A 45 1.15 -7.22 -20.05
C ILE A 45 0.45 -6.50 -21.21
N SER A 46 -0.41 -7.22 -21.91
CA SER A 46 -1.24 -6.62 -22.95
C SER A 46 -2.37 -5.75 -22.38
N LYS A 47 -2.74 -4.68 -23.10
CA LYS A 47 -3.90 -3.85 -22.75
C LYS A 47 -5.21 -4.65 -22.68
N SER A 48 -5.37 -5.66 -23.54
CA SER A 48 -6.56 -6.52 -23.56
C SER A 48 -6.70 -7.35 -22.29
N THR A 49 -5.60 -7.76 -21.66
CA THR A 49 -5.61 -8.41 -20.34
C THR A 49 -6.23 -7.49 -19.29
N LEU A 50 -5.80 -6.22 -19.24
CA LEU A 50 -6.36 -5.22 -18.33
C LEU A 50 -7.83 -4.94 -18.62
N TYR A 51 -8.22 -4.76 -19.89
CA TYR A 51 -9.63 -4.59 -20.25
C TYR A 51 -10.50 -5.80 -19.84
N SER A 52 -9.96 -7.01 -19.96
CA SER A 52 -10.65 -8.24 -19.56
C SER A 52 -10.80 -8.34 -18.04
N ALA A 53 -9.74 -8.07 -17.29
CA ALA A 53 -9.77 -8.04 -15.82
C ALA A 53 -10.80 -7.03 -15.31
N ARG A 54 -10.84 -5.85 -15.94
CA ARG A 54 -11.82 -4.82 -15.62
C ARG A 54 -13.25 -5.22 -15.99
N LYS A 55 -13.48 -5.83 -17.15
CA LYS A 55 -14.80 -6.34 -17.55
C LYS A 55 -15.32 -7.37 -16.54
N GLN A 56 -14.41 -8.14 -15.93
CA GLN A 56 -14.72 -9.10 -14.87
C GLN A 56 -14.82 -8.46 -13.48
N GLY A 57 -14.48 -7.17 -13.32
CA GLY A 57 -14.46 -6.49 -12.02
C GLY A 57 -13.39 -7.04 -11.06
N LYS A 58 -12.34 -7.69 -11.57
CA LYS A 58 -11.30 -8.32 -10.76
C LYS A 58 -10.03 -7.48 -10.77
N THR A 59 -9.29 -7.58 -9.67
CA THR A 59 -7.89 -7.13 -9.64
C THR A 59 -7.03 -8.10 -10.45
N TYR A 60 -6.00 -7.59 -11.09
CA TYR A 60 -5.04 -8.37 -11.86
C TYR A 60 -3.68 -8.33 -11.18
N GLN A 61 -3.04 -9.46 -10.97
CA GLN A 61 -1.74 -9.54 -10.31
C GLN A 61 -0.71 -10.15 -11.25
N ASN A 62 0.44 -9.50 -11.41
CA ASN A 62 1.55 -10.00 -12.20
C ASN A 62 2.88 -9.44 -11.68
N ASN A 63 3.92 -10.27 -11.61
CA ASN A 63 5.29 -9.85 -11.26
C ASN A 63 5.38 -8.92 -10.02
N GLY A 64 4.65 -9.25 -8.93
CA GLY A 64 4.66 -8.43 -7.71
C GLY A 64 3.83 -7.13 -7.79
N TRP A 65 3.23 -6.84 -8.94
CA TRP A 65 2.27 -5.75 -9.13
C TRP A 65 0.84 -6.23 -9.01
N THR A 66 -0.01 -5.45 -8.34
CA THR A 66 -1.46 -5.61 -8.30
C THR A 66 -2.11 -4.40 -8.99
N ALA A 67 -2.89 -4.65 -10.04
CA ALA A 67 -3.70 -3.68 -10.74
C ALA A 67 -5.16 -3.76 -10.33
N GLN A 68 -5.72 -2.61 -9.94
CA GLN A 68 -7.14 -2.44 -9.66
C GLN A 68 -7.72 -1.35 -10.55
N SER A 69 -8.86 -1.62 -11.20
CA SER A 69 -9.53 -0.62 -12.02
C SER A 69 -10.16 0.46 -11.14
N ASN A 70 -9.90 1.73 -11.46
CA ASN A 70 -10.40 2.91 -10.73
C ASN A 70 -11.24 3.82 -11.65
N GLY A 71 -12.10 3.23 -12.50
CA GLY A 71 -12.99 3.97 -13.40
C GLY A 71 -12.80 3.63 -14.88
N LYS A 72 -13.10 4.58 -15.78
CA LYS A 72 -13.29 4.28 -17.21
C LYS A 72 -12.02 4.02 -18.01
N ASN A 73 -10.85 4.47 -17.56
CA ASN A 73 -9.54 4.21 -18.19
C ASN A 73 -8.36 4.29 -17.20
N SER A 74 -8.66 4.29 -15.90
CA SER A 74 -7.70 4.54 -14.84
C SER A 74 -7.47 3.28 -14.02
N TRP A 75 -6.22 3.04 -13.64
CA TRP A 75 -5.78 1.91 -12.84
C TRP A 75 -4.99 2.38 -11.64
N ILE A 76 -5.18 1.71 -10.52
CA ILE A 76 -4.33 1.81 -9.34
C ILE A 76 -3.42 0.59 -9.37
N LEU A 77 -2.14 0.82 -9.60
CA LEU A 77 -1.11 -0.19 -9.48
C LEU A 77 -0.51 -0.16 -8.08
N THR A 78 -0.27 -1.32 -7.51
CA THR A 78 0.31 -1.52 -6.20
C THR A 78 1.48 -2.47 -6.33
N HIS A 79 2.70 -2.02 -6.09
CA HIS A 79 3.88 -2.89 -6.06
C HIS A 79 4.10 -3.42 -4.65
N HIS A 80 4.22 -4.72 -4.53
CA HIS A 80 4.62 -5.39 -3.31
C HIS A 80 6.14 -5.59 -3.35
N CYS A 81 6.90 -4.64 -2.82
CA CYS A 81 8.32 -4.87 -2.51
C CYS A 81 8.40 -5.84 -1.33
N SER A 82 8.79 -7.09 -1.60
CA SER A 82 9.13 -8.10 -0.58
C SER A 82 10.56 -7.94 -0.09
#